data_AF-A0A916QT37-F1
#
_entry.id   AF-A0A916QT37-F1
#
_cell.length_a   1.000
_cell.length_b   1.000
_cell.length_c   1.000
_cell.angle_alpha   90.00
_cell.angle_beta   90.00
_cell.angle_gamma   90.00
#
_symmetry.space_group_name_H-M   'P 1'
#
loop_
_entity.id
_entity.type
_entity.pdbx_description
1 polymer ?
#
loop_
_entity_poly.entity_id
_entity_poly.type
_entity_poly.pdbx_seq_one_letter_code
_entity_poly.pdbx_strand_id
1 'polypeptide(L)'
;MTYITFRDFYFEHFPILTEKYDPIKGIEPNRDTEKYLTHLQELKNQISQGADSLIVQEELAELRELSAEMIDQNPFAVANKSGSLEKIKNRIRDRIPNSEDSAKESFKTFWSKEYLTQNELIEELNWFETEIQPLIAKNYYRGIGESGGLTDYFGIIDLPFIVIFGIEFLGRTFLISRRYPSVNWPEATLWRWYDIFLLLPFLQILRIIPVTIRLNDAQIINLETIRAQASRGFLASIAQELTEVVIMQVINQVQKDVKTGELAKQIFSSQDKTYIDLNNINEIEAIATRLVQVTVCKVIPQLQPDIEALIRYSVEKIVEESPVFQRFQQIPGVENLANQLSERLVQELSNLATEGPQNAYETVKIAMADPVGTKLSNQLVQNFGKALSTELQQEHTLEELQSLVSAFLEEVKINYVMRMSDEDVEKILEQTRQMQLKANQTQNNIN
;
A
#
# COMPACT_ATOMS: atom_id res chain seq x y z
N MET A 1 -14.68 -10.33 -28.36
CA MET A 1 -13.61 -10.51 -29.36
C MET A 1 -13.40 -11.97 -29.71
N THR A 2 -13.32 -12.89 -28.75
CA THR A 2 -13.03 -14.32 -28.99
C THR A 2 -14.16 -15.11 -29.67
N TYR A 3 -15.43 -14.74 -29.48
CA TYR A 3 -16.55 -15.50 -30.04
C TYR A 3 -16.47 -15.69 -31.57
N ILE A 4 -16.23 -14.61 -32.33
CA ILE A 4 -16.23 -14.67 -33.80
C ILE A 4 -15.11 -15.59 -34.32
N THR A 5 -13.93 -15.53 -33.71
CA THR A 5 -12.78 -16.36 -34.07
C THR A 5 -13.07 -17.86 -33.89
N PHE A 6 -13.82 -18.22 -32.86
CA PHE A 6 -14.18 -19.61 -32.55
C PHE A 6 -15.59 -20.00 -33.00
N ARG A 7 -16.30 -19.14 -33.74
CA ARG A 7 -17.70 -19.37 -34.13
C ARG A 7 -17.87 -20.69 -34.86
N ASP A 8 -16.99 -21.02 -35.80
CA ASP A 8 -17.09 -22.25 -36.59
C ASP A 8 -17.02 -23.51 -35.71
N PHE A 9 -16.20 -23.46 -34.66
CA PHE A 9 -16.13 -24.53 -33.68
C PHE A 9 -17.43 -24.63 -32.87
N TYR A 10 -17.97 -23.49 -32.43
CA TYR A 10 -19.25 -23.45 -31.70
C TYR A 10 -20.43 -23.87 -32.57
N PHE A 11 -20.43 -23.54 -33.85
CA PHE A 11 -21.47 -23.93 -34.79
C PHE A 11 -21.56 -25.46 -34.91
N GLU A 12 -20.42 -26.15 -34.95
CA GLU A 12 -20.36 -27.61 -35.04
C GLU A 12 -20.66 -28.32 -33.71
N HIS A 13 -20.11 -27.82 -32.60
CA HIS A 13 -20.12 -28.56 -31.33
C HIS A 13 -21.16 -28.04 -30.33
N PHE A 14 -21.58 -26.78 -30.46
CA PHE A 14 -22.44 -26.07 -29.50
C PHE A 14 -23.46 -25.15 -30.21
N PRO A 15 -24.35 -25.68 -31.06
CA PRO A 15 -25.23 -24.86 -31.91
C PRO A 15 -26.17 -23.92 -31.14
N ILE A 16 -26.54 -24.30 -29.91
CA ILE A 16 -27.35 -23.47 -29.00
C ILE A 16 -26.64 -22.13 -28.68
N LEU A 17 -25.31 -22.15 -28.58
CA LEU A 17 -24.53 -20.94 -28.34
C LEU A 17 -24.57 -20.04 -29.56
N THR A 18 -24.44 -20.60 -30.76
CA THR A 18 -24.50 -19.82 -32.00
C THR A 18 -25.88 -19.22 -32.25
N GLU A 19 -26.94 -20.00 -32.06
CA GLU A 19 -28.32 -19.54 -32.23
C GLU A 19 -28.67 -18.34 -31.33
N LYS A 20 -28.19 -18.35 -30.08
CA LYS A 20 -28.43 -17.25 -29.14
C LYS A 20 -27.49 -16.07 -29.33
N TYR A 21 -26.23 -16.31 -29.69
CA TYR A 21 -25.19 -15.29 -29.66
C TYR A 21 -24.92 -14.63 -31.02
N ASP A 22 -25.27 -15.30 -32.12
CA ASP A 22 -25.17 -14.72 -33.46
C ASP A 22 -26.02 -13.45 -33.63
N PRO A 23 -27.30 -13.41 -33.21
CA PRO A 23 -28.11 -12.19 -33.29
C PRO A 23 -27.49 -11.03 -32.49
N ILE A 24 -26.87 -11.33 -31.34
CA ILE A 24 -26.18 -10.32 -30.51
C ILE A 24 -25.00 -9.70 -31.28
N LYS A 25 -24.32 -10.48 -32.12
CA LYS A 25 -23.20 -10.03 -32.97
C LYS A 25 -23.61 -9.56 -34.37
N GLY A 26 -24.93 -9.39 -34.59
CA GLY A 26 -25.50 -9.02 -35.88
C GLY A 26 -25.16 -10.03 -36.97
N ILE A 27 -25.03 -11.30 -36.58
CA ILE A 27 -24.77 -12.42 -37.47
C ILE A 27 -26.11 -13.07 -37.81
N GLU A 28 -26.33 -13.28 -39.10
CA GLU A 28 -27.53 -13.88 -39.66
C GLU A 28 -27.12 -14.99 -40.64
N PRO A 29 -27.97 -16.00 -40.89
CA PRO A 29 -27.74 -16.95 -41.97
C PRO A 29 -27.54 -16.22 -43.30
N ASN A 30 -26.55 -16.64 -44.09
CA ASN A 30 -26.37 -16.05 -45.41
C ASN A 30 -27.48 -16.56 -46.35
N ARG A 31 -28.20 -15.63 -46.98
CA ARG A 31 -29.39 -15.93 -47.79
C ARG A 31 -29.13 -16.94 -48.90
N ASP A 32 -28.00 -16.80 -49.60
CA ASP A 32 -27.71 -17.60 -50.79
C ASP A 32 -27.29 -19.02 -50.41
N THR A 33 -26.46 -19.15 -49.37
CA THR A 33 -26.08 -20.47 -48.84
C THR A 33 -27.23 -21.17 -48.14
N GLU A 34 -28.11 -20.43 -47.45
CA GLU A 34 -29.30 -21.01 -46.81
C GLU A 34 -30.31 -21.51 -47.87
N LYS A 35 -30.49 -20.75 -48.96
CA LYS A 35 -31.29 -21.19 -50.11
C LYS A 35 -30.74 -22.49 -50.69
N TYR A 36 -29.41 -22.59 -50.87
CA TYR A 36 -28.75 -23.82 -51.33
C TYR A 36 -29.06 -25.01 -50.43
N LEU A 37 -28.86 -24.86 -49.11
CA LEU A 37 -29.08 -25.93 -48.14
C LEU A 37 -30.54 -26.36 -48.07
N THR A 38 -31.47 -25.43 -48.26
CA THR A 38 -32.92 -25.74 -48.32
C THR A 38 -33.23 -26.64 -49.51
N HIS A 39 -32.76 -26.32 -50.72
CA HIS A 39 -32.95 -27.16 -51.90
C HIS A 39 -32.26 -28.52 -51.79
N LEU A 40 -31.07 -28.56 -51.18
CA LEU A 40 -30.38 -29.82 -50.90
C LEU A 40 -31.22 -30.72 -49.97
N GLN A 41 -31.81 -30.15 -48.92
CA GLN A 41 -32.66 -30.89 -48.00
C GLN A 41 -33.96 -31.35 -48.66
N GLU A 42 -34.55 -30.54 -49.54
CA GLU A 42 -35.76 -30.88 -50.29
C GLU A 42 -35.50 -32.05 -51.26
N LEU A 43 -34.40 -32.00 -52.02
CA LEU A 43 -33.96 -33.11 -52.87
C LEU A 43 -33.85 -34.43 -52.07
N LYS A 44 -33.23 -34.39 -50.90
CA LYS A 44 -33.09 -35.57 -50.02
C LYS A 44 -34.44 -36.12 -49.57
N ASN A 45 -35.36 -35.24 -49.18
CA ASN A 45 -36.69 -35.62 -48.75
C ASN A 45 -37.46 -36.30 -49.89
N GLN A 46 -37.39 -35.73 -51.10
CA GLN A 46 -38.05 -36.26 -52.29
C GLN A 46 -37.49 -37.63 -52.71
N ILE A 47 -36.17 -37.80 -52.69
CA ILE A 47 -35.53 -39.09 -52.98
C ILE A 47 -35.95 -40.15 -51.97
N SER A 48 -36.01 -39.78 -50.68
CA SER A 48 -36.40 -40.70 -49.60
C SER A 48 -37.88 -41.13 -49.69
N GLN A 49 -38.73 -40.30 -50.29
CA GLN A 49 -40.16 -40.57 -50.48
C GLN A 49 -40.49 -41.26 -51.81
N GLY A 50 -39.49 -41.51 -52.66
CA GLY A 50 -39.71 -42.10 -53.98
C GLY A 50 -40.44 -41.17 -54.95
N ALA A 51 -40.17 -39.86 -54.86
CA ALA A 51 -40.79 -38.84 -55.70
C ALA A 51 -40.56 -39.06 -57.21
N ASP A 52 -41.45 -38.49 -58.04
CA ASP A 52 -41.38 -38.59 -59.49
C ASP A 52 -40.07 -38.02 -60.03
N SER A 53 -39.56 -38.65 -61.09
CA SER A 53 -38.36 -38.28 -61.82
C SER A 53 -38.34 -36.84 -62.34
N LEU A 54 -39.51 -36.23 -62.58
CA LEU A 54 -39.61 -34.84 -63.02
C LEU A 54 -39.27 -33.86 -61.89
N ILE A 55 -39.81 -34.08 -60.69
CA ILE A 55 -39.58 -33.20 -59.53
C ILE A 55 -38.10 -33.27 -59.11
N VAL A 56 -37.52 -34.48 -59.08
CA VAL A 56 -36.10 -34.67 -58.80
C VAL A 56 -35.22 -33.99 -59.86
N GLN A 57 -35.63 -33.99 -61.13
CA GLN A 57 -34.89 -33.28 -62.19
C GLN A 57 -34.92 -31.75 -62.03
N GLU A 58 -36.03 -31.19 -61.55
CA GLU A 58 -36.15 -29.77 -61.26
C GLU A 58 -35.22 -29.35 -60.10
N GLU A 59 -35.20 -30.10 -58.99
CA GLU A 59 -34.29 -29.80 -57.88
C GLU A 59 -32.81 -29.95 -58.26
N LEU A 60 -32.47 -30.96 -59.06
CA LEU A 60 -31.12 -31.12 -59.61
C LEU A 60 -30.74 -29.98 -60.58
N ALA A 61 -31.71 -29.38 -61.28
CA ALA A 61 -31.45 -28.19 -62.10
C ALA A 61 -31.19 -26.95 -61.23
N GLU A 62 -32.00 -26.73 -60.20
CA GLU A 62 -31.83 -25.60 -59.28
C GLU A 62 -30.50 -25.69 -58.54
N LEU A 63 -30.10 -26.87 -58.05
CA LEU A 63 -28.81 -27.05 -57.38
C LEU A 63 -27.62 -26.79 -58.32
N ARG A 64 -27.75 -27.03 -59.62
CA ARG A 64 -26.72 -26.66 -60.61
C ARG A 64 -26.58 -25.15 -60.74
N GLU A 65 -27.70 -24.46 -60.91
CA GLU A 65 -27.74 -23.00 -61.00
C GLU A 65 -27.21 -22.36 -59.72
N LEU A 66 -27.68 -22.79 -58.54
CA LEU A 66 -27.21 -22.30 -57.25
C LEU A 66 -25.72 -22.58 -57.02
N SER A 67 -25.18 -23.70 -57.53
CA SER A 67 -23.74 -23.99 -57.45
C SER A 67 -22.93 -23.03 -58.33
N ALA A 68 -23.41 -22.70 -59.52
CA ALA A 68 -22.79 -21.72 -60.40
C ALA A 68 -22.85 -20.31 -59.79
N GLU A 69 -24.01 -19.91 -59.28
CA GLU A 69 -24.24 -18.63 -58.62
C GLU A 69 -23.35 -18.46 -57.38
N MET A 70 -23.23 -19.50 -56.55
CA MET A 70 -22.35 -19.51 -55.38
C MET A 70 -20.88 -19.28 -55.77
N ILE A 71 -20.43 -19.84 -56.90
CA ILE A 71 -19.06 -19.63 -57.40
C ILE A 71 -18.88 -18.21 -57.95
N ASP A 72 -19.88 -17.68 -58.66
CA ASP A 72 -19.80 -16.36 -59.31
C ASP A 72 -19.91 -15.20 -58.33
N GLN A 73 -20.89 -15.27 -57.42
CA GLN A 73 -21.19 -14.17 -56.50
C GLN A 73 -20.30 -14.21 -55.26
N ASN A 74 -19.70 -15.36 -54.94
CA ASN A 74 -18.87 -15.56 -53.75
C ASN A 74 -19.54 -15.01 -52.47
N PRO A 75 -20.67 -15.62 -52.03
CA PRO A 75 -21.40 -15.18 -50.83
C PRO A 75 -20.57 -15.30 -49.54
N PHE A 76 -19.38 -15.89 -49.60
CA PHE A 76 -18.44 -16.07 -48.49
C PHE A 76 -17.52 -14.86 -48.28
N ALA A 77 -17.44 -13.94 -49.25
CA ALA A 77 -16.54 -12.79 -49.19
C ALA A 77 -16.87 -11.85 -48.01
N VAL A 78 -18.15 -11.58 -47.79
CA VAL A 78 -18.62 -10.65 -46.74
C VAL A 78 -18.26 -11.12 -45.33
N ALA A 79 -18.24 -12.43 -45.10
CA ALA A 79 -17.84 -13.03 -43.82
C ALA A 79 -16.34 -13.30 -43.69
N ASN A 80 -15.52 -12.85 -44.65
CA ASN A 80 -14.10 -13.19 -44.74
C ASN A 80 -13.84 -14.71 -44.77
N LYS A 81 -14.74 -15.45 -45.45
CA LYS A 81 -14.73 -16.92 -45.55
C LYS A 81 -14.42 -17.42 -46.96
N SER A 82 -13.84 -16.61 -47.85
CA SER A 82 -13.55 -17.04 -49.23
C SER A 82 -12.65 -18.28 -49.31
N GLY A 83 -11.84 -18.57 -48.29
CA GLY A 83 -11.11 -19.83 -48.19
C GLY A 83 -12.01 -21.08 -48.09
N SER A 84 -13.21 -20.96 -47.51
CA SER A 84 -14.21 -22.04 -47.52
C SER A 84 -14.73 -22.30 -48.93
N LEU A 85 -15.00 -21.25 -49.72
CA LEU A 85 -15.40 -21.39 -51.11
C LEU A 85 -14.30 -22.07 -51.94
N GLU A 86 -13.03 -21.69 -51.76
CA GLU A 86 -11.93 -22.37 -52.46
C GLU A 86 -11.79 -23.83 -52.06
N LYS A 87 -12.01 -24.18 -50.78
CA LYS A 87 -12.06 -25.58 -50.36
C LYS A 87 -13.21 -26.34 -51.02
N ILE A 88 -14.40 -25.76 -51.10
CA ILE A 88 -15.56 -26.34 -51.79
C ILE A 88 -15.21 -26.58 -53.27
N LYS A 89 -14.66 -25.55 -53.95
CA LYS A 89 -14.26 -25.62 -55.36
C LYS A 89 -13.18 -26.68 -55.61
N ASN A 90 -12.20 -26.83 -54.72
CA ASN A 90 -11.17 -27.85 -54.86
C ASN A 90 -11.76 -29.25 -54.63
N ARG A 91 -12.56 -29.47 -53.58
CA ARG A 91 -13.17 -30.77 -53.26
C ARG A 91 -14.04 -31.29 -54.41
N ILE A 92 -14.83 -30.42 -55.04
CA ILE A 92 -15.67 -30.85 -56.16
C ILE A 92 -14.86 -31.13 -57.43
N ARG A 93 -13.78 -30.38 -57.69
CA ARG A 93 -12.85 -30.65 -58.81
C ARG A 93 -12.12 -31.97 -58.63
N ASP A 94 -11.70 -32.26 -57.40
CA ASP A 94 -11.03 -33.53 -57.07
C ASP A 94 -11.99 -34.71 -57.19
N ARG A 95 -13.27 -34.53 -56.84
CA ARG A 95 -14.31 -35.57 -56.97
C ARG A 95 -14.72 -35.80 -58.43
N ILE A 96 -14.90 -34.73 -59.20
CA ILE A 96 -15.26 -34.79 -60.62
C ILE A 96 -14.30 -33.93 -61.46
N PRO A 97 -13.13 -34.49 -61.81
CA PRO A 97 -12.17 -33.81 -62.66
C PRO A 97 -12.75 -33.57 -64.06
N ASN A 98 -12.49 -32.39 -64.62
CA ASN A 98 -12.81 -32.06 -66.00
C ASN A 98 -11.61 -31.42 -66.69
N SER A 99 -11.61 -31.41 -68.02
CA SER A 99 -10.49 -30.93 -68.83
C SER A 99 -10.15 -29.45 -68.63
N GLU A 100 -11.11 -28.65 -68.15
CA GLU A 100 -10.96 -27.20 -67.96
C GLU A 100 -10.56 -26.84 -66.53
N ASP A 101 -10.43 -27.82 -65.63
CA ASP A 101 -10.25 -27.62 -64.18
C ASP A 101 -11.27 -26.61 -63.61
N SER A 102 -12.51 -26.70 -64.10
CA SER A 102 -13.60 -25.78 -63.75
C SER A 102 -14.45 -26.35 -62.63
N ALA A 103 -14.50 -25.66 -61.49
CA ALA A 103 -15.40 -26.06 -60.38
C ALA A 103 -16.88 -25.99 -60.80
N LYS A 104 -17.26 -25.06 -61.68
CA LYS A 104 -18.65 -24.94 -62.17
C LYS A 104 -19.05 -26.14 -63.00
N GLU A 105 -18.21 -26.56 -63.95
CA GLU A 105 -18.50 -27.75 -64.74
C GLU A 105 -18.51 -29.01 -63.85
N SER A 106 -17.63 -29.09 -62.86
CA SER A 106 -17.64 -30.19 -61.87
C SER A 106 -18.98 -30.28 -61.13
N PHE A 107 -19.50 -29.15 -60.62
CA PHE A 107 -20.82 -29.11 -59.97
C PHE A 107 -21.97 -29.44 -60.94
N LYS A 108 -21.90 -28.93 -62.18
CA LYS A 108 -22.90 -29.20 -63.20
C LYS A 108 -22.97 -30.68 -63.55
N THR A 109 -21.83 -31.36 -63.60
CA THR A 109 -21.77 -32.82 -63.77
C THR A 109 -22.22 -33.55 -62.51
N PHE A 110 -21.80 -33.12 -61.31
CA PHE A 110 -22.19 -33.74 -60.03
C PHE A 110 -23.71 -33.80 -59.87
N TRP A 111 -24.39 -32.69 -60.12
CA TRP A 111 -25.85 -32.58 -60.03
C TRP A 111 -26.58 -33.02 -61.32
N SER A 112 -25.90 -33.74 -62.22
CA SER A 112 -26.57 -34.32 -63.40
C SER A 112 -27.24 -35.65 -63.04
N LYS A 113 -28.39 -35.92 -63.66
CA LYS A 113 -29.09 -37.20 -63.48
C LYS A 113 -28.22 -38.36 -63.96
N GLU A 114 -27.50 -38.16 -65.06
CA GLU A 114 -26.62 -39.16 -65.67
C GLU A 114 -25.53 -39.61 -64.69
N TYR A 115 -24.84 -38.66 -64.05
CA TYR A 115 -23.79 -38.96 -63.07
C TYR A 115 -24.36 -39.67 -61.83
N LEU A 116 -25.44 -39.15 -61.25
CA LEU A 116 -26.03 -39.71 -60.03
C LEU A 116 -26.76 -41.03 -60.24
N THR A 117 -27.10 -41.39 -61.47
CA THR A 117 -27.67 -42.72 -61.80
C THR A 117 -26.58 -43.75 -62.07
N GLN A 118 -25.44 -43.32 -62.62
CA GLN A 118 -24.30 -44.19 -62.90
C GLN A 118 -23.44 -44.47 -61.67
N ASN A 119 -23.37 -43.51 -60.75
CA ASN A 119 -22.71 -43.64 -59.46
C ASN A 119 -23.77 -43.88 -58.39
N GLU A 120 -23.42 -44.56 -57.30
CA GLU A 120 -24.37 -44.87 -56.24
C GLU A 120 -24.89 -43.57 -55.58
N LEU A 121 -26.12 -43.16 -55.94
CA LEU A 121 -26.72 -41.89 -55.54
C LEU A 121 -26.59 -41.59 -54.05
N ILE A 122 -26.82 -42.59 -53.20
CA ILE A 122 -26.76 -42.43 -51.74
C ILE A 122 -25.32 -42.15 -51.28
N GLU A 123 -24.32 -42.78 -51.89
CA GLU A 123 -22.91 -42.55 -51.55
C GLU A 123 -22.45 -41.15 -51.97
N GLU A 124 -22.84 -40.68 -53.15
CA GLU A 124 -22.50 -39.33 -53.62
C GLU A 124 -23.15 -38.25 -52.76
N LEU A 125 -24.42 -38.44 -52.36
CA LEU A 125 -25.10 -37.52 -51.44
C LEU A 125 -24.42 -37.52 -50.07
N ASN A 126 -24.09 -38.68 -49.50
CA ASN A 126 -23.39 -38.77 -48.22
C ASN A 126 -22.01 -38.09 -48.26
N TRP A 127 -21.27 -38.24 -49.38
CA TRP A 127 -20.02 -37.53 -49.59
C TRP A 127 -20.24 -36.01 -49.60
N PHE A 128 -21.26 -35.52 -50.32
CA PHE A 128 -21.58 -34.10 -50.36
C PHE A 128 -21.93 -33.53 -48.99
N GLU A 129 -22.73 -34.27 -48.22
CA GLU A 129 -23.13 -33.90 -46.85
C GLU A 129 -21.96 -33.84 -45.88
N THR A 130 -20.96 -34.70 -46.09
CA THR A 130 -19.79 -34.77 -45.20
C THR A 130 -18.72 -33.75 -45.61
N GLU A 131 -18.50 -33.56 -46.91
CA GLU A 131 -17.35 -32.81 -47.43
C GLU A 131 -17.70 -31.41 -47.95
N ILE A 132 -18.94 -31.13 -48.35
CA ILE A 132 -19.29 -29.84 -48.95
C ILE A 132 -20.27 -29.08 -48.07
N GLN A 133 -21.36 -29.72 -47.64
CA GLN A 133 -22.42 -29.10 -46.85
C GLN A 133 -21.90 -28.35 -45.60
N PRO A 134 -20.97 -28.86 -44.78
CA PRO A 134 -20.53 -28.17 -43.56
C PRO A 134 -19.79 -26.87 -43.87
N LEU A 135 -19.13 -26.78 -45.02
CA LEU A 135 -18.45 -25.57 -45.47
C LEU A 135 -19.44 -24.49 -45.89
N ILE A 136 -20.56 -24.89 -46.52
CA ILE A 136 -21.67 -24.00 -46.90
C ILE A 136 -22.41 -23.52 -45.65
N ALA A 137 -22.76 -24.43 -44.73
CA ALA A 137 -23.54 -24.14 -43.52
C ALA A 137 -22.83 -23.20 -42.53
N LYS A 138 -21.49 -23.18 -42.51
CA LYS A 138 -20.72 -22.24 -41.69
C LYS A 138 -20.76 -20.80 -42.20
N ASN A 139 -21.20 -20.56 -43.43
CA ASN A 139 -21.29 -19.21 -43.96
C ASN A 139 -22.38 -18.41 -43.24
N TYR A 140 -22.16 -17.11 -43.14
CA TYR A 140 -23.11 -16.21 -42.50
C TYR A 140 -23.00 -14.82 -43.11
N TYR A 141 -24.02 -14.01 -42.90
CA TYR A 141 -23.96 -12.58 -43.15
C TYR A 141 -23.74 -11.86 -41.83
N ARG A 142 -22.93 -10.79 -41.85
CA ARG A 142 -22.78 -9.90 -40.69
C ARG A 142 -23.24 -8.51 -41.05
N GLY A 143 -24.26 -8.03 -40.35
CA GLY A 143 -24.83 -6.71 -40.54
C GLY A 143 -23.79 -5.60 -40.34
N ILE A 144 -23.95 -4.56 -41.14
CA ILE A 144 -23.22 -3.30 -41.01
C ILE A 144 -24.22 -2.27 -40.49
N GLY A 145 -23.88 -1.62 -39.37
CA GLY A 145 -24.72 -0.58 -38.79
C GLY A 145 -24.67 0.73 -39.60
N GLU A 146 -25.55 1.67 -39.27
CA GLU A 146 -25.64 2.98 -39.94
C GLU A 146 -24.34 3.80 -39.90
N SER A 147 -23.47 3.52 -38.93
CA SER A 147 -22.15 4.15 -38.78
C SER A 147 -21.04 3.52 -39.64
N GLY A 148 -21.36 2.49 -40.43
CA GLY A 148 -20.39 1.74 -41.24
C GLY A 148 -19.57 0.70 -40.46
N GLY A 149 -19.78 0.58 -39.14
CA GLY A 149 -19.18 -0.46 -38.31
C GLY A 149 -19.97 -1.76 -38.35
N LEU A 150 -19.33 -2.88 -38.01
CA LEU A 150 -20.02 -4.17 -37.84
C LEU A 150 -21.00 -4.08 -36.67
N THR A 151 -22.21 -4.58 -36.87
CA THR A 151 -23.26 -4.58 -35.85
C THR A 151 -22.82 -5.38 -34.61
N ASP A 152 -23.05 -4.82 -33.43
CA ASP A 152 -22.81 -5.46 -32.13
C ASP A 152 -23.78 -4.89 -31.09
N TYR A 153 -24.75 -5.71 -30.68
CA TYR A 153 -25.78 -5.36 -29.70
C TYR A 153 -25.40 -5.73 -28.27
N PHE A 154 -24.16 -6.19 -28.03
CA PHE A 154 -23.73 -6.63 -26.70
C PHE A 154 -23.90 -5.55 -25.63
N GLY A 155 -23.76 -4.27 -25.99
CA GLY A 155 -23.99 -3.16 -25.07
C GLY A 155 -25.39 -3.15 -24.43
N ILE A 156 -26.42 -3.63 -25.15
CA ILE A 156 -27.80 -3.70 -24.63
C ILE A 156 -27.90 -4.72 -23.49
N ILE A 157 -27.18 -5.84 -23.62
CA ILE A 157 -27.13 -6.90 -22.60
C ILE A 157 -26.30 -6.48 -21.41
N ASP A 158 -25.22 -5.73 -21.65
CA ASP A 158 -24.31 -5.29 -20.61
C ASP A 158 -24.86 -4.13 -19.76
N LEU A 159 -25.68 -3.27 -20.37
CA LEU A 159 -26.29 -2.10 -19.73
C LEU A 159 -27.02 -2.40 -18.41
N PRO A 160 -27.92 -3.40 -18.30
CA PRO A 160 -28.58 -3.69 -17.02
C PRO A 160 -27.58 -4.04 -15.91
N PHE A 161 -26.49 -4.74 -16.23
CA PHE A 161 -25.44 -5.04 -15.23
C PHE A 161 -24.70 -3.78 -14.80
N ILE A 162 -24.34 -2.90 -15.75
CA ILE A 162 -23.71 -1.61 -15.44
C ILE A 162 -24.63 -0.77 -14.55
N VAL A 163 -25.95 -0.76 -14.81
CA VAL A 163 -26.92 -0.04 -13.98
C VAL A 163 -26.96 -0.60 -12.56
N ILE A 164 -27.04 -1.92 -12.40
CA ILE A 164 -27.04 -2.57 -11.08
C ILE A 164 -25.74 -2.24 -10.32
N PHE A 165 -24.59 -2.38 -10.97
CA PHE A 165 -23.29 -2.04 -10.36
C PHE A 165 -23.18 -0.55 -10.06
N GLY A 166 -23.73 0.32 -10.90
CA GLY A 166 -23.76 1.76 -10.69
C GLY A 166 -24.56 2.12 -9.45
N ILE A 167 -25.76 1.56 -9.29
CA ILE A 167 -26.60 1.77 -8.11
C ILE A 167 -25.89 1.25 -6.85
N GLU A 168 -25.29 0.06 -6.92
CA GLU A 168 -24.56 -0.53 -5.81
C GLU A 168 -23.35 0.32 -5.41
N PHE A 169 -22.59 0.79 -6.39
CA PHE A 169 -21.43 1.67 -6.18
C PHE A 169 -21.85 2.99 -5.52
N LEU A 170 -22.85 3.67 -6.06
CA LEU A 170 -23.39 4.91 -5.51
C LEU A 170 -23.90 4.72 -4.08
N GLY A 171 -24.67 3.66 -3.83
CA GLY A 171 -25.19 3.34 -2.51
C GLY A 171 -24.07 3.11 -1.49
N ARG A 172 -23.03 2.36 -1.87
CA ARG A 172 -21.90 2.09 -0.98
C ARG A 172 -21.05 3.33 -0.70
N THR A 173 -20.70 4.12 -1.72
CA THR A 173 -19.90 5.34 -1.53
C THR A 173 -20.66 6.37 -0.70
N PHE A 174 -21.98 6.47 -0.90
CA PHE A 174 -22.85 7.30 -0.07
C PHE A 174 -22.93 6.84 1.39
N LEU A 175 -23.05 5.53 1.63
CA LEU A 175 -23.03 4.98 2.99
C LEU A 175 -21.69 5.22 3.69
N ILE A 176 -20.57 5.13 2.96
CA ILE A 176 -19.22 5.42 3.48
C ILE A 176 -19.12 6.89 3.88
N SER A 177 -19.50 7.83 3.00
CA SER A 177 -19.46 9.26 3.31
C SER A 177 -20.38 9.64 4.48
N ARG A 178 -21.47 8.88 4.70
CA ARG A 178 -22.35 9.12 5.86
C ARG A 178 -21.80 8.51 7.16
N ARG A 179 -21.07 7.40 7.08
CA ARG A 179 -20.51 6.70 8.25
C ARG A 179 -19.25 7.36 8.78
N TYR A 180 -18.44 7.96 7.91
CA TYR A 180 -17.17 8.59 8.27
C TYR A 180 -17.27 10.12 8.07
N PRO A 181 -17.41 10.91 9.16
CA PRO A 181 -17.63 12.35 9.08
C PRO A 181 -16.48 13.12 8.43
N SER A 182 -15.27 12.55 8.43
CA SER A 182 -14.07 13.12 7.83
C SER A 182 -13.93 12.87 6.32
N VAL A 183 -14.82 12.06 5.72
CA VAL A 183 -14.68 11.59 4.33
C VAL A 183 -15.79 12.17 3.46
N ASN A 184 -15.40 13.01 2.49
CA ASN A 184 -16.34 13.53 1.49
C ASN A 184 -16.72 12.45 0.46
N TRP A 185 -17.84 12.62 -0.23
CA TRP A 185 -18.31 11.63 -1.22
C TRP A 185 -17.30 11.32 -2.36
N PRO A 186 -16.55 12.30 -2.91
CA PRO A 186 -15.48 12.02 -3.87
C PRO A 186 -14.34 11.19 -3.27
N GLU A 187 -13.99 11.41 -1.99
CA GLU A 187 -12.98 10.64 -1.27
C GLU A 187 -13.47 9.21 -1.01
N ALA A 188 -14.75 9.04 -0.65
CA ALA A 188 -15.39 7.74 -0.50
C ALA A 188 -15.43 6.97 -1.83
N THR A 189 -15.57 7.68 -2.95
CA THR A 189 -15.48 7.12 -4.31
C THR A 189 -14.05 6.65 -4.60
N LEU A 190 -13.03 7.43 -4.20
CA LEU A 190 -11.63 7.09 -4.36
C LEU A 190 -11.22 5.87 -3.52
N TRP A 191 -11.77 5.70 -2.32
CA TRP A 191 -11.57 4.47 -1.51
C TRP A 191 -11.99 3.20 -2.26
N ARG A 192 -12.95 3.32 -3.17
CA ARG A 192 -13.47 2.23 -4.01
C ARG A 192 -13.14 2.43 -5.48
N TRP A 193 -12.01 3.05 -5.81
CA TRP A 193 -11.61 3.36 -7.19
C TRP A 193 -11.69 2.15 -8.13
N TYR A 194 -11.40 0.95 -7.62
CA TYR A 194 -11.42 -0.30 -8.40
C TYR A 194 -12.81 -0.71 -8.89
N ASP A 195 -13.89 -0.30 -8.21
CA ASP A 195 -15.26 -0.60 -8.62
C ASP A 195 -15.69 0.19 -9.86
N ILE A 196 -15.00 1.30 -10.19
CA ILE A 196 -15.25 2.08 -11.41
C ILE A 196 -15.07 1.20 -12.66
N PHE A 197 -14.18 0.21 -12.62
CA PHE A 197 -13.98 -0.72 -13.72
C PHE A 197 -15.22 -1.58 -14.03
N LEU A 198 -16.11 -1.80 -13.06
CA LEU A 198 -17.40 -2.48 -13.28
C LEU A 198 -18.33 -1.67 -14.20
N LEU A 199 -18.18 -0.35 -14.21
CA LEU A 199 -19.06 0.57 -14.94
C LEU A 199 -18.61 0.82 -16.38
N LEU A 200 -17.38 0.43 -16.74
CA LEU A 200 -16.84 0.67 -18.07
C LEU A 200 -17.45 -0.31 -19.09
N PRO A 201 -18.13 0.17 -20.16
CA PRO A 201 -18.73 -0.71 -21.16
C PRO A 201 -17.71 -1.25 -22.19
N PHE A 202 -16.60 -0.53 -22.39
CA PHE A 202 -15.59 -0.83 -23.42
C PHE A 202 -14.36 -1.59 -22.89
N LEU A 203 -14.03 -1.47 -21.60
CA LEU A 203 -12.89 -2.16 -20.95
C LEU A 203 -13.36 -3.26 -20.01
N GLN A 204 -14.17 -4.19 -20.52
CA GLN A 204 -14.79 -5.24 -19.71
C GLN A 204 -13.77 -6.17 -19.03
N ILE A 205 -12.57 -6.34 -19.61
CA ILE A 205 -11.53 -7.18 -18.99
C ILE A 205 -11.02 -6.61 -17.67
N LEU A 206 -11.06 -5.28 -17.48
CA LEU A 206 -10.67 -4.65 -16.21
C LEU A 206 -11.63 -5.01 -15.08
N ARG A 207 -12.85 -5.48 -15.38
CA ARG A 207 -13.82 -5.98 -14.38
C ARG A 207 -13.28 -7.17 -13.60
N ILE A 208 -12.27 -7.87 -14.10
CA ILE A 208 -11.63 -8.95 -13.35
C ILE A 208 -11.01 -8.44 -12.03
N ILE A 209 -10.52 -7.20 -12.00
CA ILE A 209 -9.89 -6.60 -10.81
C ILE A 209 -10.90 -6.47 -9.66
N PRO A 210 -12.02 -5.72 -9.78
CA PRO A 210 -13.00 -5.61 -8.71
C PRO A 210 -13.63 -6.96 -8.35
N VAL A 211 -13.88 -7.85 -9.31
CA VAL A 211 -14.42 -9.19 -9.04
C VAL A 211 -13.45 -10.00 -8.17
N THR A 212 -12.16 -9.98 -8.50
CA THR A 212 -11.12 -10.71 -7.76
C THR A 212 -10.98 -10.17 -6.33
N ILE A 213 -11.03 -8.85 -6.15
CA ILE A 213 -11.01 -8.22 -4.82
C ILE A 213 -12.26 -8.63 -4.02
N ARG A 214 -13.45 -8.56 -4.63
CA ARG A 214 -14.71 -8.94 -3.97
C ARG A 214 -14.76 -10.43 -3.60
N LEU A 215 -14.18 -11.31 -4.42
CA LEU A 215 -14.05 -12.74 -4.11
C LEU A 215 -13.13 -12.97 -2.90
N ASN A 216 -12.07 -12.17 -2.78
CA ASN A 216 -11.22 -12.21 -1.60
C ASN A 216 -11.90 -11.65 -0.35
N ASP A 217 -12.62 -10.53 -0.47
CA ASP A 217 -13.37 -9.95 0.66
C ASP A 217 -14.51 -10.87 1.11
N ALA A 218 -15.10 -11.64 0.19
CA ALA A 218 -16.07 -12.69 0.48
C ALA A 218 -15.44 -13.99 1.03
N GLN A 219 -14.11 -14.02 1.24
CA GLN A 219 -13.33 -15.18 1.68
C GLN A 219 -13.47 -16.43 0.79
N ILE A 220 -13.83 -16.25 -0.48
CA ILE A 220 -13.93 -17.35 -1.46
C ILE A 220 -12.53 -17.69 -2.00
N ILE A 221 -11.65 -16.69 -2.12
CA ILE A 221 -10.26 -16.84 -2.57
C ILE A 221 -9.36 -16.14 -1.56
N ASN A 222 -8.26 -16.75 -1.15
CA ASN A 222 -7.27 -16.08 -0.30
C ASN A 222 -6.17 -15.44 -1.17
N LEU A 223 -6.23 -14.11 -1.33
CA LEU A 223 -5.20 -13.31 -2.01
C LEU A 223 -4.26 -12.61 -1.03
N GLU A 224 -4.33 -12.93 0.27
CA GLU A 224 -3.54 -12.27 1.30
C GLU A 224 -2.04 -12.47 1.08
N THR A 225 -1.62 -13.65 0.60
CA THR A 225 -0.22 -13.93 0.25
C THR A 225 0.27 -13.05 -0.90
N ILE A 226 -0.55 -12.89 -1.95
CA ILE A 226 -0.22 -12.06 -3.12
C ILE A 226 -0.21 -10.58 -2.73
N ARG A 227 -1.20 -10.14 -1.94
CA ARG A 227 -1.25 -8.78 -1.39
C ARG A 227 -0.03 -8.49 -0.52
N ALA A 228 0.36 -9.43 0.36
CA ALA A 228 1.53 -9.29 1.22
C ALA A 228 2.83 -9.26 0.42
N GLN A 229 2.92 -9.97 -0.71
CA GLN A 229 4.12 -9.96 -1.55
C GLN A 229 4.20 -8.69 -2.41
N ALA A 230 3.08 -8.23 -2.96
CA ALA A 230 2.99 -6.95 -3.65
C ALA A 230 3.28 -5.78 -2.71
N SER A 231 2.75 -5.82 -1.48
CA SER A 231 3.00 -4.80 -0.48
C SER A 231 4.45 -4.83 -0.01
N ARG A 232 5.13 -5.97 0.12
CA ARG A 232 6.57 -5.99 0.46
C ARG A 232 7.43 -5.24 -0.55
N GLY A 233 7.16 -5.38 -1.85
CA GLY A 233 7.89 -4.66 -2.89
C GLY A 233 7.66 -3.14 -2.83
N PHE A 234 6.41 -2.74 -2.63
CA PHE A 234 6.01 -1.33 -2.54
C PHE A 234 6.43 -0.68 -1.20
N LEU A 235 6.27 -1.40 -0.10
CA LEU A 235 6.69 -0.99 1.25
C LEU A 235 8.20 -0.92 1.34
N ALA A 236 8.97 -1.79 0.69
CA ALA A 236 10.43 -1.66 0.67
C ALA A 236 10.88 -0.36 -0.03
N SER A 237 10.21 0.05 -1.12
CA SER A 237 10.52 1.33 -1.78
C SER A 237 10.13 2.54 -0.95
N ILE A 238 9.03 2.47 -0.20
CA ILE A 238 8.51 3.60 0.59
C ILE A 238 9.13 3.65 1.99
N ALA A 239 9.48 2.51 2.58
CA ALA A 239 10.02 2.44 3.93
C ALA A 239 11.33 3.20 4.07
N GLN A 240 12.17 3.24 3.03
CA GLN A 240 13.42 4.01 3.09
C GLN A 240 13.13 5.52 3.21
N GLU A 241 12.21 6.05 2.40
CA GLU A 241 11.82 7.46 2.45
C GLU A 241 11.02 7.80 3.73
N LEU A 242 10.09 6.93 4.14
CA LEU A 242 9.28 7.17 5.33
C LEU A 242 10.06 7.01 6.63
N THR A 243 11.02 6.08 6.73
CA THR A 243 11.79 5.90 7.98
C THR A 243 12.68 7.12 8.23
N GLU A 244 13.29 7.68 7.18
CA GLU A 244 14.07 8.92 7.28
C GLU A 244 13.18 10.09 7.75
N VAL A 245 11.98 10.22 7.18
CA VAL A 245 10.99 11.23 7.57
C VAL A 245 10.56 11.07 9.02
N VAL A 246 10.24 9.85 9.46
CA VAL A 246 9.80 9.57 10.84
C VAL A 246 10.91 9.87 11.85
N ILE A 247 12.17 9.51 11.56
CA ILE A 247 13.32 9.83 12.42
C ILE A 247 13.53 11.35 12.51
N MET A 248 13.50 12.05 11.37
CA MET A 248 13.62 13.51 11.33
C MET A 248 12.48 14.20 12.08
N GLN A 249 11.26 13.65 12.01
CA GLN A 249 10.10 14.16 12.73
C GLN A 249 10.26 14.01 14.24
N VAL A 250 10.69 12.83 14.72
CA VAL A 250 10.97 12.60 16.15
C VAL A 250 12.05 13.58 16.62
N ILE A 251 13.13 13.76 15.86
CA ILE A 251 14.22 14.67 16.23
C ILE A 251 13.74 16.12 16.27
N ASN A 252 13.00 16.58 15.25
CA ASN A 252 12.51 17.94 15.18
C ASN A 252 11.51 18.25 16.29
N GLN A 253 10.64 17.30 16.62
CA GLN A 253 9.68 17.43 17.72
C GLN A 253 10.39 17.52 19.06
N VAL A 254 11.35 16.63 19.32
CA VAL A 254 12.19 16.69 20.53
C VAL A 254 12.94 18.02 20.59
N GLN A 255 13.56 18.47 19.50
CA GLN A 255 14.27 19.76 19.48
C GLN A 255 13.36 20.96 19.73
N LYS A 256 12.15 20.95 19.17
CA LYS A 256 11.15 22.00 19.38
C LYS A 256 10.75 22.05 20.86
N ASP A 257 10.43 20.90 21.43
CA ASP A 257 9.92 20.81 22.79
C ASP A 257 11.03 21.11 23.82
N VAL A 258 12.31 20.81 23.51
CA VAL A 258 13.48 21.29 24.27
C VAL A 258 13.57 22.81 24.20
N LYS A 259 13.49 23.41 23.00
CA LYS A 259 13.61 24.86 22.81
C LYS A 259 12.49 25.65 23.47
N THR A 260 11.27 25.12 23.49
CA THR A 260 10.10 25.76 24.11
C THR A 260 10.01 25.51 25.62
N GLY A 261 10.85 24.61 26.16
CA GLY A 261 10.77 24.18 27.56
C GLY A 261 9.52 23.35 27.87
N GLU A 262 8.79 22.91 26.84
CA GLU A 262 7.57 22.11 26.99
C GLU A 262 7.89 20.70 27.51
N LEU A 263 9.01 20.11 27.08
CA LEU A 263 9.50 18.85 27.65
C LEU A 263 9.71 18.98 29.15
N ALA A 264 10.44 20.01 29.59
CA ALA A 264 10.70 20.23 31.01
C ALA A 264 9.39 20.39 31.78
N LYS A 265 8.45 21.20 31.25
CA LYS A 265 7.16 21.39 31.90
C LYS A 265 6.37 20.09 32.04
N GLN A 266 6.32 19.24 31.03
CA GLN A 266 5.55 17.99 31.05
C GLN A 266 6.22 16.90 31.91
N ILE A 267 7.55 16.81 31.86
CA ILE A 267 8.38 15.90 32.67
C ILE A 267 8.26 16.23 34.17
N PHE A 268 8.24 17.51 34.54
CA PHE A 268 8.16 17.94 35.94
C PHE A 268 6.73 18.18 36.45
N SER A 269 5.70 18.14 35.60
CA SER A 269 4.29 18.33 35.99
C SER A 269 3.55 17.00 36.03
N SER A 270 3.90 16.13 36.98
CA SER A 270 3.30 14.79 37.17
C SER A 270 1.81 14.79 37.60
N GLN A 271 1.14 15.95 37.64
CA GLN A 271 -0.27 16.07 38.05
C GLN A 271 -1.27 16.21 36.90
N ASP A 272 -0.82 16.42 35.66
CA ASP A 272 -1.72 16.52 34.51
C ASP A 272 -2.05 15.12 33.95
N LYS A 273 -3.35 14.82 33.84
CA LYS A 273 -3.95 13.51 33.46
C LYS A 273 -3.59 12.97 32.07
N THR A 274 -2.61 13.55 31.40
CA THR A 274 -2.24 13.26 30.01
C THR A 274 -0.90 12.57 29.86
N TYR A 275 -0.14 12.42 30.96
CA TYR A 275 1.10 11.66 30.99
C TYR A 275 0.79 10.17 31.24
N ILE A 276 1.26 9.30 30.35
CA ILE A 276 1.15 7.85 30.51
C ILE A 276 2.37 7.39 31.30
N ASP A 277 2.16 7.13 32.59
CA ASP A 277 3.09 6.44 33.48
C ASP A 277 2.93 4.92 33.28
N LEU A 278 4.03 4.22 33.01
CA LEU A 278 4.04 2.79 32.69
C LEU A 278 4.11 1.91 33.94
N ASN A 279 4.77 2.40 34.99
CA ASN A 279 5.17 1.57 36.14
C ASN A 279 4.65 2.09 37.48
N ASN A 280 3.87 3.18 37.47
CA ASN A 280 3.29 3.84 38.64
C ASN A 280 4.37 4.27 39.66
N ILE A 281 5.57 4.57 39.15
CA ILE A 281 6.73 5.06 39.89
C ILE A 281 7.15 6.34 39.19
N ASN A 282 7.33 7.43 39.92
CA ASN A 282 7.91 8.64 39.34
C ASN A 282 9.43 8.45 39.21
N GLU A 283 9.93 8.11 38.01
CA GLU A 283 11.35 7.83 37.78
C GLU A 283 12.24 9.02 38.15
N ILE A 284 11.76 10.24 37.97
CA ILE A 284 12.53 11.46 38.31
C ILE A 284 12.68 11.58 39.82
N GLU A 285 11.59 11.38 40.55
CA GLU A 285 11.60 11.38 42.00
C GLU A 285 12.49 10.26 42.55
N ALA A 286 12.41 9.06 41.95
CA ALA A 286 13.24 7.92 42.33
C ALA A 286 14.73 8.18 42.04
N ILE A 287 15.08 8.72 40.88
CA ILE A 287 16.45 9.12 40.50
C ILE A 287 16.95 10.20 41.47
N ALA A 288 16.16 11.25 41.71
CA ALA A 288 16.53 12.33 42.62
C ALA A 288 16.76 11.81 44.05
N THR A 289 15.85 10.98 44.56
CA THR A 289 15.96 10.34 45.88
C THR A 289 17.23 9.50 45.97
N ARG A 290 17.52 8.72 44.93
CA ARG A 290 18.73 7.88 44.88
C ARG A 290 20.01 8.73 44.83
N LEU A 291 20.03 9.78 44.03
CA LEU A 291 21.17 10.71 43.95
C LEU A 291 21.40 11.44 45.27
N VAL A 292 20.34 11.88 45.94
CA VAL A 292 20.42 12.48 47.28
C VAL A 292 20.96 11.46 48.28
N GLN A 293 20.46 10.22 48.27
CA GLN A 293 20.94 9.16 49.16
C GLN A 293 22.43 8.86 48.95
N VAL A 294 22.88 8.70 47.71
CA VAL A 294 24.30 8.47 47.38
C VAL A 294 25.13 9.67 47.83
N THR A 295 24.68 10.89 47.53
CA THR A 295 25.41 12.10 47.88
C THR A 295 25.54 12.24 49.41
N VAL A 296 24.43 12.15 50.15
CA VAL A 296 24.40 12.40 51.59
C VAL A 296 25.04 11.25 52.38
N CYS A 297 24.74 10.00 52.04
CA CYS A 297 25.18 8.86 52.85
C CYS A 297 26.54 8.30 52.44
N LYS A 298 27.00 8.55 51.21
CA LYS A 298 28.24 7.94 50.68
C LYS A 298 29.29 8.97 50.29
N VAL A 299 28.90 10.07 49.66
CA VAL A 299 29.84 11.08 49.13
C VAL A 299 30.26 12.09 50.22
N ILE A 300 29.31 12.70 50.92
CA ILE A 300 29.60 13.69 51.97
C ILE A 300 30.57 13.16 53.06
N PRO A 301 30.41 11.93 53.58
CA PRO A 301 31.36 11.39 54.56
C PRO A 301 32.80 11.28 54.04
N GLN A 302 32.99 11.00 52.75
CA GLN A 302 34.32 10.90 52.13
C GLN A 302 34.99 12.28 51.98
N LEU A 303 34.19 13.35 51.98
CA LEU A 303 34.64 14.75 51.83
C LEU A 303 34.85 15.46 53.16
N GLN A 304 34.57 14.80 54.28
CA GLN A 304 34.82 15.34 55.62
C GLN A 304 36.20 16.04 55.76
N PRO A 305 37.34 15.45 55.33
CA PRO A 305 38.64 16.12 55.48
C PRO A 305 38.77 17.39 54.63
N ASP A 306 38.18 17.42 53.44
CA ASP A 306 38.22 18.58 52.55
C ASP A 306 37.31 19.71 53.08
N ILE A 307 36.14 19.34 53.60
CA ILE A 307 35.21 20.25 54.27
C ILE A 307 35.86 20.82 55.54
N GLU A 308 36.53 19.99 56.34
CA GLU A 308 37.25 20.44 57.54
C GLU A 308 38.39 21.40 57.19
N ALA A 309 39.16 21.11 56.14
CA ALA A 309 40.23 21.98 55.67
C ALA A 309 39.71 23.36 55.23
N LEU A 310 38.58 23.40 54.52
CA LEU A 310 37.93 24.64 54.10
C LEU A 310 37.34 25.43 55.27
N ILE A 311 36.69 24.75 56.23
CA ILE A 311 36.14 25.39 57.42
C ILE A 311 37.28 25.94 58.27
N ARG A 312 38.34 25.17 58.52
CA ARG A 312 39.53 25.59 59.28
C ARG A 312 40.18 26.83 58.65
N TYR A 313 40.37 26.82 57.34
CA TYR A 313 40.91 27.96 56.60
C TYR A 313 40.00 29.19 56.70
N SER A 314 38.68 29.00 56.56
CA SER A 314 37.71 30.09 56.66
C SER A 314 37.71 30.71 58.06
N VAL A 315 37.78 29.87 59.10
CA VAL A 315 37.87 30.32 60.50
C VAL A 315 39.19 31.04 60.77
N GLU A 316 40.33 30.52 60.30
CA GLU A 316 41.64 31.18 60.43
C GLU A 316 41.64 32.56 59.78
N LYS A 317 41.09 32.68 58.56
CA LYS A 317 40.97 33.95 57.85
C LYS A 317 40.07 34.96 58.57
N ILE A 318 38.93 34.51 59.09
CA ILE A 318 38.02 35.36 59.88
C ILE A 318 38.71 35.84 61.17
N VAL A 319 39.56 35.01 61.78
CA VAL A 319 40.33 35.38 62.98
C VAL A 319 41.44 36.38 62.66
N GLU A 320 42.14 36.22 61.54
CA GLU A 320 43.22 37.11 61.09
C GLU A 320 42.71 38.49 60.64
N GLU A 321 41.59 38.53 59.89
CA GLU A 321 41.03 39.76 59.32
C GLU A 321 40.17 40.56 60.33
N SER A 322 39.83 39.98 61.49
CA SER A 322 38.93 40.62 62.44
C SER A 322 39.67 41.53 63.44
N PRO A 323 39.33 42.84 63.47
CA PRO A 323 39.93 43.81 64.39
C PRO A 323 39.59 43.55 65.87
N VAL A 324 38.69 42.62 66.17
CA VAL A 324 38.35 42.18 67.53
C VAL A 324 39.45 41.31 68.12
N PHE A 325 40.06 40.42 67.32
CA PHE A 325 41.13 39.54 67.79
C PHE A 325 42.46 40.29 67.96
N GLN A 326 42.76 41.28 67.12
CA GLN A 326 43.96 42.11 67.24
C GLN A 326 43.93 43.03 68.48
N ARG A 327 42.74 43.45 68.95
CA ARG A 327 42.58 44.25 70.17
C ARG A 327 42.67 43.44 71.47
N PHE A 328 42.86 42.13 71.38
CA PHE A 328 42.69 41.21 72.52
C PHE A 328 43.98 40.90 73.29
N GLN A 329 45.16 41.31 72.81
CA GLN A 329 46.42 41.10 73.52
C GLN A 329 46.60 41.96 74.80
N GLN A 330 45.60 42.75 75.22
CA GLN A 330 45.79 43.79 76.25
C GLN A 330 44.71 43.92 77.34
N ILE A 331 43.77 42.97 77.54
CA ILE A 331 42.72 43.12 78.58
C ILE A 331 42.54 41.87 79.46
N PRO A 332 42.63 41.97 80.80
CA PRO A 332 42.26 40.89 81.73
C PRO A 332 40.74 40.85 82.00
N GLY A 333 40.10 39.67 81.86
CA GLY A 333 38.68 39.41 82.20
C GLY A 333 37.88 38.68 81.11
N VAL A 334 38.29 37.47 80.71
CA VAL A 334 37.80 36.75 79.51
C VAL A 334 36.77 35.64 79.85
N GLU A 335 35.67 35.97 80.52
CA GLU A 335 34.61 34.99 80.82
C GLU A 335 33.44 35.02 79.82
N ASN A 336 33.12 36.19 79.24
CA ASN A 336 31.97 36.34 78.34
C ASN A 336 32.26 36.06 76.86
N LEU A 337 33.51 35.80 76.50
CA LEU A 337 33.94 35.68 75.10
C LEU A 337 33.75 34.26 74.55
N ALA A 338 34.02 33.25 75.38
CA ALA A 338 33.74 31.86 75.03
C ALA A 338 32.23 31.66 74.76
N ASN A 339 31.36 32.29 75.55
CA ASN A 339 29.92 32.21 75.37
C ASN A 339 29.46 32.92 74.09
N GLN A 340 29.98 34.11 73.77
CA GLN A 340 29.63 34.83 72.54
C GLN A 340 30.17 34.17 71.27
N LEU A 341 31.37 33.57 71.32
CA LEU A 341 31.92 32.77 70.22
C LEU A 341 31.13 31.47 70.06
N SER A 342 30.80 30.81 71.17
CA SER A 342 29.97 29.60 71.14
C SER A 342 28.59 29.91 70.58
N GLU A 343 27.95 31.02 70.97
CA GLU A 343 26.65 31.43 70.42
C GLU A 343 26.74 31.74 68.92
N ARG A 344 27.76 32.48 68.47
CA ARG A 344 27.94 32.77 67.04
C ARG A 344 28.25 31.53 66.22
N LEU A 345 29.09 30.63 66.73
CA LEU A 345 29.40 29.36 66.07
C LEU A 345 28.18 28.45 66.04
N VAL A 346 27.42 28.35 67.14
CA VAL A 346 26.17 27.59 67.18
C VAL A 346 25.15 28.20 66.22
N GLN A 347 25.06 29.52 66.12
CA GLN A 347 24.13 30.20 65.23
C GLN A 347 24.52 30.07 63.75
N GLU A 348 25.82 30.14 63.40
CA GLU A 348 26.28 29.86 62.04
C GLU A 348 26.15 28.39 61.64
N LEU A 349 26.50 27.46 62.54
CA LEU A 349 26.32 26.02 62.30
C LEU A 349 24.83 25.65 62.21
N SER A 350 23.98 26.29 63.03
CA SER A 350 22.54 26.11 62.95
C SER A 350 22.00 26.69 61.63
N ASN A 351 22.44 27.87 61.19
CA ASN A 351 22.04 28.45 59.90
C ASN A 351 22.53 27.60 58.71
N LEU A 352 23.72 27.00 58.80
CA LEU A 352 24.21 26.03 57.82
C LEU A 352 23.32 24.78 57.76
N ALA A 353 22.77 24.34 58.90
CA ALA A 353 21.87 23.19 58.97
C ALA A 353 20.44 23.51 58.49
N THR A 354 19.92 24.73 58.69
CA THR A 354 18.54 25.10 58.27
C THR A 354 18.44 25.69 56.85
N GLU A 355 19.47 26.35 56.34
CA GLU A 355 19.46 27.00 55.01
C GLU A 355 20.46 26.34 54.01
N GLY A 356 21.12 25.27 54.46
CA GLY A 356 21.92 24.29 53.72
C GLY A 356 22.52 24.74 52.38
N PRO A 357 21.81 24.59 51.25
CA PRO A 357 22.39 24.77 49.93
C PRO A 357 22.86 26.20 49.63
N GLN A 358 22.12 27.20 50.12
CA GLN A 358 22.34 28.60 49.73
C GLN A 358 23.59 29.16 50.43
N ASN A 359 23.73 28.89 51.73
CA ASN A 359 24.85 29.37 52.53
C ASN A 359 26.13 28.58 52.24
N ALA A 360 26.03 27.26 51.98
CA ALA A 360 27.19 26.46 51.56
C ALA A 360 27.81 26.98 50.24
N TYR A 361 26.97 27.39 49.28
CA TYR A 361 27.44 27.98 48.03
C TYR A 361 28.18 29.31 48.24
N GLU A 362 27.61 30.22 49.05
CA GLU A 362 28.27 31.50 49.34
C GLU A 362 29.55 31.32 50.16
N THR A 363 29.63 30.34 51.08
CA THR A 363 30.88 30.01 51.79
C THR A 363 31.98 29.52 50.85
N VAL A 364 31.65 28.65 49.87
CA VAL A 364 32.62 28.20 48.86
C VAL A 364 33.06 29.36 47.97
N LYS A 365 32.13 30.24 47.56
CA LYS A 365 32.41 31.43 46.75
C LYS A 365 33.31 32.44 47.48
N ILE A 366 33.10 32.63 48.78
CA ILE A 366 33.97 33.46 49.64
C ILE A 366 35.36 32.82 49.79
N ALA A 367 35.43 31.51 49.96
CA ALA A 367 36.70 30.78 50.02
C ALA A 367 37.50 30.90 48.71
N MET A 368 36.83 30.98 47.55
CA MET A 368 37.48 31.19 46.25
C MET A 368 37.99 32.63 46.01
N ALA A 369 37.85 33.54 46.97
CA ALA A 369 38.32 34.92 46.81
C ALA A 369 39.85 35.07 46.83
N ASP A 370 40.59 34.05 47.28
CA ASP A 370 42.06 34.06 47.31
C ASP A 370 42.68 32.78 46.70
N PRO A 371 43.98 32.77 46.38
CA PRO A 371 44.63 31.63 45.72
C PRO A 371 44.65 30.33 46.54
N VAL A 372 44.65 30.42 47.87
CA VAL A 372 44.75 29.25 48.76
C VAL A 372 43.38 28.59 48.91
N GLY A 373 42.33 29.37 49.15
CA GLY A 373 40.96 28.88 49.19
C GLY A 373 40.45 28.46 47.81
N THR A 374 40.91 29.07 46.70
CA THR A 374 40.67 28.54 45.35
C THR A 374 41.24 27.12 45.19
N LYS A 375 42.44 26.86 45.72
CA LYS A 375 43.06 25.52 45.68
C LYS A 375 42.25 24.51 46.49
N LEU A 376 41.86 24.87 47.71
CA LEU A 376 41.05 24.00 48.58
C LEU A 376 39.65 23.72 48.00
N SER A 377 38.99 24.73 47.44
CA SER A 377 37.70 24.57 46.77
C SER A 377 37.80 23.69 45.52
N ASN A 378 38.85 23.86 44.72
CA ASN A 378 39.10 23.00 43.57
C ASN A 378 39.38 21.54 44.00
N GLN A 379 40.10 21.33 45.09
CA GLN A 379 40.33 19.99 45.66
C GLN A 379 39.02 19.36 46.14
N LEU A 380 38.17 20.11 46.85
CA LEU A 380 36.85 19.64 47.27
C LEU A 380 35.99 19.24 46.06
N VAL A 381 35.92 20.06 45.00
CA VAL A 381 35.14 19.75 43.79
C VAL A 381 35.69 18.52 43.05
N GLN A 382 37.01 18.40 42.93
CA GLN A 382 37.65 17.25 42.30
C GLN A 382 37.40 15.96 43.09
N ASN A 383 37.57 16.01 44.41
CA ASN A 383 37.34 14.86 45.29
C ASN A 383 35.85 14.52 45.36
N PHE A 384 34.95 15.50 45.34
CA PHE A 384 33.51 15.29 45.22
C PHE A 384 33.18 14.56 43.92
N GLY A 385 33.69 15.03 42.78
CA GLY A 385 33.47 14.38 41.49
C GLY A 385 34.01 12.95 41.45
N LYS A 386 35.18 12.71 42.05
CA LYS A 386 35.79 11.37 42.15
C LYS A 386 34.98 10.44 43.07
N ALA A 387 34.60 10.91 44.25
CA ALA A 387 33.80 10.13 45.21
C ALA A 387 32.42 9.80 44.62
N LEU A 388 31.73 10.79 44.05
CA LEU A 388 30.45 10.60 43.38
C LEU A 388 30.56 9.61 42.21
N SER A 389 31.55 9.78 41.32
CA SER A 389 31.75 8.84 40.20
C SER A 389 32.05 7.42 40.69
N THR A 390 32.78 7.26 41.80
CA THR A 390 33.12 5.94 42.34
C THR A 390 31.90 5.26 42.93
N GLU A 391 31.07 5.99 43.69
CA GLU A 391 29.84 5.45 44.28
C GLU A 391 28.76 5.16 43.22
N LEU A 392 28.68 5.98 42.17
CA LEU A 392 27.77 5.75 41.04
C LEU A 392 28.18 4.56 40.16
N GLN A 393 29.47 4.21 40.13
CA GLN A 393 29.99 3.04 39.42
C GLN A 393 29.85 1.73 40.20
N GLN A 394 29.41 1.76 41.46
CA GLN A 394 29.11 0.54 42.19
C GLN A 394 27.97 -0.22 41.50
N GLU A 395 28.17 -1.52 41.30
CA GLU A 395 27.32 -2.41 40.49
C GLU A 395 25.82 -2.22 40.79
N HIS A 396 25.45 -2.22 42.07
CA HIS A 396 24.05 -2.06 42.49
C HIS A 396 23.47 -0.66 42.22
N THR A 397 24.25 0.41 42.43
CA THR A 397 23.80 1.80 42.15
C THR A 397 23.67 2.05 40.66
N LEU A 398 24.59 1.49 39.87
CA LEU A 398 24.62 1.61 38.43
C LEU A 398 23.44 0.89 37.78
N GLU A 399 23.16 -0.35 38.18
CA GLU A 399 22.04 -1.14 37.65
C GLU A 399 20.69 -0.47 37.95
N GLU A 400 20.48 0.01 39.18
CA GLU A 400 19.25 0.70 39.55
C GLU A 400 19.06 2.01 38.77
N LEU A 401 20.10 2.83 38.64
CA LEU A 401 20.02 4.07 37.87
C LEU A 401 19.83 3.79 36.38
N GLN A 402 20.47 2.76 35.82
CA GLN A 402 20.25 2.34 34.44
C GLN A 402 18.81 1.88 34.22
N SER A 403 18.24 1.12 35.16
CA SER A 403 16.85 0.69 35.12
C SER A 403 15.90 1.90 35.15
N LEU A 404 16.12 2.85 36.06
CA LEU A 404 15.28 4.05 36.19
C LEU A 404 15.39 4.95 34.95
N VAL A 405 16.60 5.15 34.41
CA VAL A 405 16.81 5.92 33.18
C VAL A 405 16.20 5.22 31.97
N SER A 406 16.32 3.90 31.87
CA SER A 406 15.70 3.13 30.80
C SER A 406 14.17 3.20 30.85
N ALA A 407 13.58 3.10 32.05
CA ALA A 407 12.14 3.24 32.24
C ALA A 407 11.67 4.64 31.82
N PHE A 408 12.35 5.69 32.31
CA PHE A 408 12.07 7.07 31.94
C PHE A 408 12.13 7.31 30.41
N LEU A 409 13.13 6.73 29.73
CA LEU A 409 13.25 6.85 28.26
C LEU A 409 12.11 6.14 27.52
N GLU A 410 11.60 5.02 28.05
CA GLU A 410 10.45 4.33 27.46
C GLU A 410 9.15 5.13 27.65
N GLU A 411 8.98 5.80 28.79
CA GLU A 411 7.86 6.72 29.02
C GLU A 411 7.90 7.93 28.09
N VAL A 412 9.08 8.51 27.88
CA VAL A 412 9.28 9.57 26.88
C VAL A 412 9.01 9.04 25.47
N LYS A 413 9.41 7.83 25.14
CA LYS A 413 9.11 7.26 23.81
C LYS A 413 7.60 7.12 23.58
N ILE A 414 6.85 6.59 24.54
CA ILE A 414 5.41 6.34 24.38
C ILE A 414 4.60 7.64 24.31
N ASN A 415 4.92 8.60 25.16
CA ASN A 415 4.18 9.85 25.25
C ASN A 415 4.39 10.76 24.01
N TYR A 416 5.52 10.61 23.31
CA TYR A 416 5.90 11.51 22.22
C TYR A 416 5.93 10.86 20.81
N VAL A 417 6.28 9.58 20.68
CA VAL A 417 6.39 8.92 19.36
C VAL A 417 5.04 8.42 18.83
N MET A 418 4.07 8.11 19.70
CA MET A 418 2.77 7.52 19.27
C MET A 418 1.63 8.53 19.06
N ARG A 419 1.85 9.84 19.24
CA ARG A 419 0.79 10.89 19.10
C ARG A 419 0.91 11.75 17.82
N MET A 420 1.57 11.23 16.78
CA MET A 420 1.85 11.99 15.57
C MET A 420 0.61 12.26 14.71
N SER A 421 0.53 13.43 14.07
CA SER A 421 -0.56 13.83 13.17
C SER A 421 -0.11 13.89 11.71
N ASP A 422 -1.05 13.69 10.77
CA ASP A 422 -0.78 13.60 9.32
C ASP A 422 -0.24 14.92 8.71
N GLU A 423 -0.52 16.08 9.33
CA GLU A 423 -0.13 17.40 8.82
C GLU A 423 1.39 17.67 8.92
N ASP A 424 2.07 16.97 9.84
CA ASP A 424 3.50 17.11 10.05
C ASP A 424 4.34 16.26 9.06
N VAL A 425 3.74 15.20 8.50
CA VAL A 425 4.41 14.28 7.57
C VAL A 425 4.74 14.96 6.24
N GLU A 426 3.81 15.76 5.70
CA GLU A 426 3.94 16.40 4.39
C GLU A 426 5.05 17.49 4.37
N LYS A 427 5.14 18.31 5.43
CA LYS A 427 6.18 19.34 5.56
C LYS A 427 7.58 18.74 5.65
N ILE A 428 7.71 17.56 6.25
CA ILE A 428 9.01 16.90 6.45
C ILE A 428 9.44 16.13 5.21
N LEU A 429 8.50 15.57 4.43
CA LEU A 429 8.80 15.05 3.09
C LEU A 429 9.43 16.12 2.20
N GLU A 430 8.93 17.36 2.27
CA GLU A 430 9.49 18.48 1.53
C GLU A 430 10.88 18.88 2.03
N GLN A 431 11.08 18.95 3.35
CA GLN A 431 12.40 19.25 3.95
C GLN A 431 13.45 18.18 3.64
N THR A 432 13.07 16.90 3.69
CA THR A 432 13.97 15.76 3.41
C THR A 432 14.40 15.77 1.94
N ARG A 433 13.46 16.02 1.01
CA ARG A 433 13.80 16.23 -0.41
C ARG A 433 14.79 17.38 -0.60
N GLN A 434 14.61 18.50 0.09
CA GLN A 434 15.54 19.63 0.02
C GLN A 434 16.93 19.31 0.58
N MET A 435 17.02 18.51 1.65
CA MET A 435 18.30 18.06 2.22
C MET A 435 19.03 17.10 1.29
N GLN A 436 18.33 16.13 0.69
CA GLN A 436 18.91 15.21 -0.29
C GLN A 436 19.39 15.96 -1.55
N LEU A 437 18.64 16.94 -2.03
CA LEU A 437 19.07 17.80 -3.15
C LEU A 437 20.35 18.58 -2.80
N LYS A 438 20.46 19.12 -1.58
CA LYS A 438 21.68 19.81 -1.11
C LYS A 438 22.87 18.86 -0.91
N ALA A 439 22.63 17.66 -0.38
CA ALA A 439 23.67 16.64 -0.21
C ALA A 439 24.24 16.17 -1.57
N ASN A 440 23.37 15.92 -2.55
CA ASN A 440 23.75 15.54 -3.91
C ASN A 440 24.48 16.68 -4.65
N GLN A 441 24.09 17.95 -4.42
CA GLN A 441 24.82 19.12 -4.93
C GLN A 441 26.22 19.27 -4.30
N THR A 442 26.36 18.90 -3.02
CA THR A 442 27.65 18.98 -2.32
C THR A 442 28.60 17.86 -2.79
N GLN A 443 28.09 16.67 -3.11
CA GLN A 443 28.89 15.59 -3.70
C GLN A 443 29.33 15.87 -5.15
N ASN A 444 28.51 16.54 -5.97
CA ASN A 444 28.89 16.91 -7.33
C ASN A 444 29.90 18.06 -7.42
N ASN A 445 30.09 18.84 -6.35
CA ASN A 445 31.10 19.91 -6.29
C ASN A 445 32.47 19.43 -5.75
N ILE A 446 32.59 18.14 -5.41
CA ILE A 446 33.82 17.54 -4.87
C ILE A 446 34.50 16.58 -5.89
N ASN A 447 33.88 16.36 -7.06
CA ASN A 447 34.45 15.57 -8.17
C ASN A 447 34.97 16.43 -9.32
#